data_AF-A0A1I7Z2C8-F1
#
_entry.id   AF-A0A1I7Z2C8-F1
#
_cell.length_a   1.000
_cell.length_b   1.000
_cell.length_c   1.000
_cell.angle_alpha   90.00
_cell.angle_beta   90.00
_cell.angle_gamma   90.00
#
_symmetry.space_group_name_H-M   'P 1'
#
loop_
_entity.id
_entity.type
_entity.pdbx_description
1 polymer ?
#
loop_
_entity_poly.entity_id
_entity_poly.type
_entity_poly.pdbx_seq_one_letter_code
_entity_poly.pdbx_strand_id
1 'polypeptide(L)'
;MPYSGQISYDFLEDQINNSPFLSDVVIYESNWPKSTRDLIAKFCLKGRPGKRVSASVYCEIHIDINYIENLFDLWKANGTLQFDLYSSENIVDKEGLQALMSKGQLTGHLNCHRSFFQHKTEKSLAVLSSHAYLIRCYSCECDKFEKCPLKKLYPEYHNF
;
A
#
# COMPACT_ATOMS: atom_id res chain seq x y z
N MET A 1 2.94 -13.42 -10.75
CA MET A 1 4.04 -14.28 -11.21
C MET A 1 3.95 -15.61 -10.47
N PRO A 2 3.96 -16.76 -11.17
CA PRO A 2 3.97 -18.06 -10.51
C PRO A 2 5.30 -18.29 -9.78
N TYR A 3 5.27 -19.04 -8.69
CA TYR A 3 6.48 -19.34 -7.92
C TYR A 3 7.13 -20.62 -8.41
N SER A 4 8.31 -20.49 -9.01
CA SER A 4 9.13 -21.61 -9.53
C SER A 4 10.41 -21.82 -8.71
N GLY A 5 10.36 -21.52 -7.40
CA GLY A 5 11.50 -21.61 -6.50
C GLY A 5 12.38 -20.36 -6.49
N GLN A 6 13.65 -20.52 -6.13
CA GLN A 6 14.59 -19.42 -5.89
C GLN A 6 14.75 -18.49 -7.11
N ILE A 7 14.69 -19.03 -8.34
CA ILE A 7 14.80 -18.24 -9.58
C ILE A 7 13.71 -17.17 -9.66
N SER A 8 12.46 -17.53 -9.32
CA SER A 8 11.35 -16.56 -9.29
C SER A 8 11.56 -15.51 -8.22
N TYR A 9 12.07 -15.91 -7.05
CA TYR A 9 12.36 -14.98 -5.95
C TYR A 9 13.47 -13.98 -6.33
N ASP A 10 14.60 -14.48 -6.82
CA ASP A 10 15.76 -13.67 -7.23
C ASP A 10 15.38 -12.71 -8.35
N PHE A 11 14.58 -13.17 -9.32
CA PHE A 11 14.05 -12.31 -10.38
C PHE A 11 13.19 -11.17 -9.82
N LEU A 12 12.26 -11.48 -8.91
CA LEU A 12 11.42 -10.43 -8.29
C LEU A 12 12.27 -9.43 -7.50
N GLU A 13 13.23 -9.92 -6.71
CA GLU A 13 14.15 -9.08 -5.96
C GLU A 13 14.97 -8.18 -6.88
N ASP A 14 15.54 -8.73 -7.95
CA ASP A 14 16.29 -7.98 -8.95
C ASP A 14 15.43 -6.88 -9.59
N GLN A 15 14.20 -7.20 -10.00
CA GLN A 15 13.29 -6.22 -10.58
C GLN A 15 12.96 -5.10 -9.59
N ILE A 16 12.69 -5.41 -8.32
CA ILE A 16 12.41 -4.40 -7.29
C ILE A 16 13.64 -3.51 -7.02
N ASN A 17 14.84 -4.09 -7.07
CA ASN A 17 16.07 -3.37 -6.78
C ASN A 17 16.51 -2.47 -7.94
N ASN A 18 16.40 -2.98 -9.16
CA ASN A 18 17.13 -2.47 -10.31
C ASN A 18 16.22 -1.86 -11.39
N SER A 19 14.92 -2.18 -11.43
CA SER A 19 14.03 -1.65 -12.47
C SER A 19 13.53 -0.23 -12.14
N PRO A 20 13.89 0.80 -12.93
CA PRO A 20 13.39 2.15 -12.71
C PRO A 20 11.91 2.29 -13.13
N PHE A 21 11.39 1.35 -13.93
CA PHE A 21 10.05 1.40 -14.52
C PHE A 21 9.02 0.52 -13.81
N LEU A 22 9.45 -0.37 -12.91
CA LEU A 22 8.53 -1.23 -12.18
C LEU A 22 7.56 -0.37 -11.36
N SER A 23 6.28 -0.45 -11.71
CA SER A 23 5.15 0.22 -11.05
C SER A 23 4.19 -0.78 -10.42
N ASP A 24 4.16 -2.02 -10.89
CA ASP A 24 3.17 -3.00 -10.44
C ASP A 24 3.84 -4.36 -10.19
N VAL A 25 3.57 -4.93 -9.03
CA VAL A 25 3.98 -6.29 -8.67
C VAL A 25 2.73 -7.07 -8.32
N VAL A 26 2.52 -8.18 -9.05
CA VAL A 26 1.42 -9.08 -8.78
C VAL A 26 1.96 -10.47 -8.46
N ILE A 27 1.66 -10.92 -7.24
CA ILE A 27 2.05 -12.24 -6.73
C ILE A 27 0.83 -13.14 -6.80
N TYR A 28 0.96 -14.22 -7.55
CA TYR A 28 -0.02 -15.29 -7.67
C TYR A 28 0.57 -16.57 -7.07
N GLU A 29 -0.32 -17.49 -6.68
CA GLU A 29 -0.02 -18.85 -6.22
C GLU A 29 0.62 -18.95 -4.83
N SER A 30 0.37 -20.08 -4.17
CA SER A 30 0.97 -20.41 -2.87
C SER A 30 2.47 -20.74 -3.00
N ASN A 31 3.14 -20.93 -1.86
CA ASN A 31 4.56 -21.33 -1.72
C ASN A 31 5.62 -20.23 -1.87
N TRP A 32 5.24 -18.98 -2.08
CA TRP A 32 6.19 -17.87 -1.93
C TRP A 32 6.78 -17.87 -0.51
N PRO A 33 8.10 -17.65 -0.35
CA PRO A 33 8.74 -17.66 0.96
C PRO A 33 8.26 -16.47 1.80
N LYS A 34 8.30 -16.60 3.13
CA LYS A 34 7.88 -15.53 4.05
C LYS A 34 8.68 -14.22 3.86
N SER A 35 9.93 -14.30 3.39
CA SER A 35 10.78 -13.16 3.04
C SER A 35 10.22 -12.31 1.89
N THR A 36 9.27 -12.83 1.12
CA THR A 36 8.57 -12.08 0.08
C THR A 36 7.84 -10.86 0.65
N ARG A 37 7.43 -10.90 1.93
CA ARG A 37 6.86 -9.73 2.63
C ARG A 37 7.85 -8.56 2.67
N ASP A 38 9.12 -8.84 2.95
CA ASP A 38 10.15 -7.80 3.02
C ASP A 38 10.41 -7.20 1.63
N LEU A 39 10.34 -8.02 0.57
CA LEU A 39 10.41 -7.55 -0.81
C LEU A 39 9.22 -6.64 -1.16
N ILE A 40 7.99 -7.01 -0.79
CA ILE A 40 6.81 -6.17 -1.03
C ILE A 40 6.93 -4.85 -0.26
N ALA A 41 7.37 -4.87 1.00
CA ALA A 41 7.59 -3.64 1.75
C ALA A 41 8.65 -2.75 1.09
N LYS A 42 9.78 -3.34 0.68
CA LYS A 42 10.85 -2.65 -0.06
C LYS A 42 10.34 -2.06 -1.37
N PHE A 43 9.46 -2.76 -2.08
CA PHE A 43 8.83 -2.27 -3.29
C PHE A 43 7.90 -1.08 -3.01
N CYS A 44 7.01 -1.17 -2.01
CA CYS A 44 6.14 -0.06 -1.59
C CYS A 44 6.95 1.21 -1.25
N LEU A 45 8.12 1.06 -0.62
CA LEU A 45 9.04 2.17 -0.32
C LEU A 45 9.68 2.83 -1.55
N LYS A 46 9.59 2.23 -2.74
CA LYS A 46 10.01 2.88 -4.00
C LYS A 46 8.98 3.90 -4.50
N GLY A 47 7.77 3.88 -3.95
CA GLY A 47 6.69 4.81 -4.26
C GLY A 47 7.01 6.24 -3.82
N ARG A 48 6.86 7.21 -4.71
CA ARG A 48 7.17 8.63 -4.48
C ARG A 48 6.37 9.53 -5.43
N PRO A 49 6.37 10.87 -5.27
CA PRO A 49 5.75 11.78 -6.23
C PRO A 49 6.21 11.51 -7.67
N GLY A 50 5.25 11.37 -8.59
CA GLY A 50 5.45 11.03 -9.99
C GLY A 50 5.68 9.53 -10.26
N LYS A 51 5.85 8.70 -9.23
CA LYS A 51 6.01 7.24 -9.36
C LYS A 51 5.25 6.52 -8.25
N ARG A 52 3.98 6.22 -8.51
CA ARG A 52 3.20 5.33 -7.67
C ARG A 52 3.53 3.87 -7.97
N VAL A 53 3.59 3.05 -6.93
CA VAL A 53 3.80 1.61 -7.04
C VAL A 53 2.61 0.84 -6.48
N SER A 54 2.31 -0.34 -6.99
CA SER A 54 1.15 -1.14 -6.57
C SER A 54 1.55 -2.60 -6.39
N ALA A 55 1.32 -3.14 -5.19
CA ALA A 55 1.54 -4.53 -4.88
C ALA A 55 0.20 -5.24 -4.70
N SER A 56 -0.03 -6.32 -5.44
CA SER A 56 -1.21 -7.17 -5.30
C SER A 56 -0.79 -8.60 -4.94
N VAL A 57 -1.28 -9.08 -3.81
CA VAL A 57 -0.93 -10.39 -3.25
C VAL A 57 -2.18 -11.27 -3.20
N TYR A 58 -2.23 -12.30 -4.04
CA TYR A 58 -3.38 -13.21 -4.20
C TYR A 58 -3.18 -14.59 -3.57
N CYS A 59 -2.25 -14.72 -2.64
CA CYS A 59 -1.82 -16.01 -2.10
C CYS A 59 -1.54 -15.93 -0.60
N GLU A 60 -1.22 -17.09 0.01
CA GLU A 60 -1.01 -17.32 1.45
C GLU A 60 0.21 -16.59 2.04
N ILE A 61 0.68 -15.51 1.41
CA ILE A 61 1.53 -14.54 2.06
C ILE A 61 0.67 -13.81 3.07
N HIS A 62 0.74 -14.29 4.31
CA HIS A 62 0.01 -13.74 5.43
C HIS A 62 0.39 -12.28 5.70
N ILE A 63 -0.49 -11.37 5.27
CA ILE A 63 -0.43 -9.94 5.61
C ILE A 63 -1.23 -9.75 6.89
N ASP A 64 -0.52 -9.75 8.01
CA ASP A 64 -1.08 -9.47 9.34
C ASP A 64 -1.18 -7.96 9.61
N ILE A 65 -1.83 -7.62 10.73
CA ILE A 65 -1.99 -6.23 11.15
C ILE A 65 -0.64 -5.54 11.42
N ASN A 66 0.33 -6.26 12.00
CA ASN A 66 1.65 -5.68 12.32
C ASN A 66 2.36 -5.23 11.05
N TYR A 67 2.21 -5.99 9.95
CA TYR A 67 2.75 -5.61 8.64
C TYR A 67 2.08 -4.35 8.08
N ILE A 68 0.75 -4.23 8.19
CA ILE A 68 0.01 -3.04 7.77
C ILE A 68 0.40 -1.83 8.62
N GLU A 69 0.50 -2.00 9.95
CA GLU A 69 0.96 -0.96 10.88
C GLU A 69 2.37 -0.49 10.55
N ASN A 70 3.29 -1.41 10.26
CA ASN A 70 4.65 -1.06 9.86
C ASN A 70 4.68 -0.22 8.57
N LEU A 71 3.92 -0.60 7.53
CA LEU A 71 3.81 0.20 6.31
C LEU A 71 3.18 1.58 6.56
N PHE A 72 2.20 1.63 7.45
CA PHE A 72 1.56 2.88 7.85
C PHE A 72 2.52 3.79 8.62
N ASP A 73 3.34 3.25 9.51
CA ASP A 73 4.36 4.00 10.25
C ASP A 73 5.49 4.50 9.33
N LEU A 74 5.89 3.69 8.34
CA LEU A 74 6.82 4.12 7.29
C LEU A 74 6.26 5.30 6.49
N TRP A 75 4.95 5.29 6.18
CA TRP A 75 4.28 6.44 5.58
C TRP A 75 4.25 7.65 6.51
N LYS A 76 3.96 7.50 7.81
CA LYS A 76 4.01 8.62 8.78
C LYS A 76 5.41 9.21 8.95
N ALA A 77 6.47 8.44 8.73
CA ALA A 77 7.83 8.91 8.87
C ALA A 77 8.31 9.69 7.64
N ASN A 78 7.90 9.27 6.44
CA ASN A 78 8.36 9.86 5.17
C ASN A 78 7.37 10.89 4.60
N GLY A 79 6.07 10.67 4.77
CA GLY A 79 4.99 11.55 4.34
C GLY A 79 4.80 11.70 2.83
N THR A 80 5.76 11.28 2.00
CA THR A 80 5.68 11.39 0.52
C THR A 80 5.55 10.06 -0.20
N LEU A 81 5.43 8.94 0.54
CA LEU A 81 5.26 7.62 -0.04
C LEU A 81 3.96 7.52 -0.84
N GLN A 82 4.06 6.88 -2.01
CA GLN A 82 2.92 6.62 -2.89
C GLN A 82 2.83 5.17 -3.32
N PHE A 83 1.99 4.41 -2.64
CA PHE A 83 1.80 3.00 -2.97
C PHE A 83 0.40 2.51 -2.69
N ASP A 84 0.06 1.39 -3.33
CA ASP A 84 -1.10 0.56 -3.01
C ASP A 84 -0.66 -0.82 -2.57
N LEU A 85 -1.32 -1.36 -1.56
CA LEU A 85 -1.22 -2.76 -1.19
C LEU A 85 -2.61 -3.40 -1.24
N TYR A 86 -2.77 -4.37 -2.13
CA TYR A 86 -3.96 -5.18 -2.28
C TYR A 86 -3.72 -6.60 -1.78
N SER A 87 -4.70 -7.17 -1.09
CA SER A 87 -4.76 -8.59 -0.79
C SER A 87 -6.18 -9.12 -1.00
N SER A 88 -6.28 -10.27 -1.68
CA SER A 88 -7.56 -10.97 -1.83
C SER A 88 -7.88 -11.89 -0.65
N GLU A 89 -6.89 -12.20 0.19
CA GLU A 89 -7.11 -13.06 1.35
C GLU A 89 -7.79 -12.30 2.48
N ASN A 90 -8.62 -13.02 3.23
CA ASN A 90 -9.21 -12.48 4.43
C ASN A 90 -8.10 -12.15 5.42
N ILE A 91 -8.04 -10.88 5.84
CA ILE A 91 -7.19 -10.46 6.95
C ILE A 91 -7.54 -11.32 8.16
N VAL A 92 -6.54 -11.99 8.70
CA VAL A 92 -6.75 -12.93 9.81
C VAL A 92 -7.10 -12.19 11.09
N ASP A 93 -6.52 -11.01 11.31
CA ASP A 93 -6.83 -10.15 12.45
C ASP A 93 -7.73 -8.97 12.05
N LYS A 94 -9.03 -9.23 11.96
CA LYS A 94 -10.03 -8.21 11.62
C LYS A 94 -10.20 -7.18 12.74
N GLU A 95 -10.10 -7.60 14.00
CA GLU A 95 -10.24 -6.71 15.16
C GLU A 95 -9.06 -5.75 15.24
N GLY A 96 -7.83 -6.23 15.04
CA GLY A 96 -6.64 -5.41 14.98
C GLY A 96 -6.72 -4.38 13.86
N LEU A 97 -7.14 -4.78 12.65
CA LEU A 97 -7.36 -3.82 11.57
C LEU A 97 -8.43 -2.80 11.94
N GLN A 98 -9.56 -3.23 12.50
CA GLN A 98 -10.64 -2.32 12.90
C GLN A 98 -10.16 -1.32 13.98
N ALA A 99 -9.34 -1.77 14.93
CA ALA A 99 -8.74 -0.93 15.96
C ALA A 99 -7.72 0.07 15.38
N LEU A 100 -6.96 -0.32 14.35
CA LEU A 100 -6.09 0.61 13.62
C LEU A 100 -6.93 1.65 12.87
N MET A 101 -7.96 1.20 12.17
CA MET A 101 -8.87 2.02 11.39
C MET A 101 -9.65 3.03 12.23
N SER A 102 -10.05 2.68 13.46
CA SER A 102 -10.82 3.58 14.34
C SER A 102 -10.02 4.82 14.78
N LYS A 103 -8.70 4.82 14.61
CA LYS A 103 -7.82 5.98 14.87
C LYS A 103 -7.93 7.07 13.80
N GLY A 104 -8.47 6.74 12.62
CA GLY A 104 -8.62 7.67 11.49
C GLY A 104 -9.99 8.33 11.43
N GLN A 105 -10.17 9.24 10.49
CA GLN A 105 -11.51 9.74 10.18
C GLN A 105 -12.28 8.65 9.42
N LEU A 106 -13.32 8.11 10.05
CA LEU A 106 -14.18 7.11 9.44
C LEU A 106 -15.20 7.78 8.52
N THR A 107 -15.31 7.31 7.29
CA THR A 107 -16.50 7.60 6.45
C THR A 107 -17.29 6.32 6.28
N GLY A 108 -18.49 6.31 6.85
CA GLY A 108 -19.41 5.19 6.76
C GLY A 108 -20.11 5.16 5.41
N HIS A 109 -19.45 4.62 4.38
CA HIS A 109 -20.16 4.23 3.17
C HIS A 109 -20.60 2.78 3.31
N LEU A 110 -21.88 2.51 3.00
CA LEU A 110 -22.63 1.30 3.35
C LEU A 110 -21.97 -0.06 3.04
N ASN A 111 -20.95 -0.11 2.17
CA ASN A 111 -20.33 -1.37 1.71
C ASN A 111 -18.78 -1.40 1.80
N CYS A 112 -18.12 -0.36 2.31
CA CYS A 112 -16.67 -0.44 2.56
C CYS A 112 -16.26 0.48 3.71
N HIS A 113 -15.87 -0.09 4.84
CA HIS A 113 -15.25 0.66 5.91
C HIS A 113 -13.90 1.16 5.41
N ARG A 114 -13.74 2.48 5.36
CA ARG A 114 -12.48 3.15 5.05
C ARG A 114 -12.16 4.14 6.15
N SER A 115 -10.88 4.21 6.48
CA SER A 115 -10.34 5.20 7.41
C SER A 115 -9.31 6.05 6.70
N PHE A 116 -9.43 7.35 6.92
CA PHE A 116 -8.62 8.36 6.27
C PHE A 116 -7.68 8.99 7.29
N PHE A 117 -6.43 9.13 6.90
CA PHE A 117 -5.38 9.70 7.73
C PHE A 117 -4.62 10.74 6.92
N GLN A 118 -4.74 12.00 7.32
CA GLN A 118 -3.91 13.07 6.78
C GLN A 118 -2.55 13.07 7.48
N HIS A 119 -1.50 13.28 6.71
CA HIS A 119 -0.17 13.44 7.30
C HIS A 119 -0.07 14.79 8.02
N LYS A 120 0.67 14.84 9.13
CA LYS A 120 0.74 16.04 9.99
C LYS A 120 1.45 17.22 9.32
N THR A 121 2.47 16.93 8.51
CA THR A 121 3.36 17.95 7.95
C THR A 121 3.40 17.95 6.42
N GLU A 122 2.92 16.88 5.79
CA GLU A 122 2.99 16.71 4.33
C GLU A 122 1.58 16.75 3.77
N LYS A 123 1.44 17.23 2.53
CA LYS A 123 0.16 17.21 1.81
C LYS A 123 -0.15 15.79 1.34
N SER A 124 -0.39 14.85 2.24
CA SER A 124 -0.56 13.43 1.90
C SER A 124 -1.65 12.75 2.72
N LEU A 125 -2.15 11.66 2.15
CA LEU A 125 -3.29 10.91 2.65
C LEU A 125 -2.99 9.41 2.61
N ALA A 126 -3.17 8.75 3.75
CA ALA A 126 -3.26 7.30 3.81
C ALA A 126 -4.72 6.89 3.98
N VAL A 127 -5.11 5.84 3.26
CA VAL A 127 -6.45 5.24 3.29
C VAL A 127 -6.30 3.77 3.65
N LEU A 128 -6.88 3.39 4.78
CA LEU A 128 -7.00 1.98 5.19
C LEU A 128 -8.40 1.48 4.83
N SER A 129 -8.51 0.22 4.42
CA SER A 129 -9.79 -0.41 4.11
C SER A 129 -9.81 -1.85 4.60
N SER A 130 -10.97 -2.29 5.08
CA SER A 130 -11.22 -3.69 5.40
C SER A 130 -11.53 -4.56 4.18
N HIS A 131 -11.53 -3.98 2.98
CA HIS A 131 -11.85 -4.65 1.72
C HIS A 131 -10.80 -4.35 0.65
N ALA A 132 -10.34 -5.42 -0.03
CA ALA A 132 -9.47 -5.41 -1.21
C ALA A 132 -8.10 -4.74 -1.01
N TYR A 133 -8.08 -3.42 -0.86
CA TYR A 133 -6.87 -2.62 -0.70
C TYR A 133 -6.63 -2.32 0.77
N LEU A 134 -5.69 -3.03 1.38
CA LEU A 134 -5.41 -2.91 2.81
C LEU A 134 -4.96 -1.49 3.20
N ILE A 135 -4.06 -0.93 2.38
CA ILE A 135 -3.56 0.43 2.55
C ILE A 135 -3.30 1.06 1.17
N ARG A 136 -3.61 2.35 1.06
CA ARG A 136 -3.24 3.19 -0.07
C ARG A 136 -2.66 4.50 0.44
N CYS A 137 -1.54 4.93 -0.10
CA CYS A 137 -0.86 6.16 0.27
C CYS A 137 -0.74 7.07 -0.96
N TYR A 138 -1.08 8.34 -0.76
CA TYR A 138 -1.06 9.37 -1.80
C TYR A 138 -0.37 10.60 -1.26
N SER A 139 0.42 11.29 -2.09
CA SER A 139 0.83 12.66 -1.83
C SER A 139 0.23 13.59 -2.87
N CYS A 140 -0.04 14.82 -2.48
CA CYS A 140 -0.41 15.90 -3.38
C CYS A 140 0.74 16.17 -4.34
N GLU A 141 0.38 16.37 -5.59
CA GLU A 141 1.31 16.53 -6.69
C GLU A 141 1.08 17.81 -7.49
N CYS A 142 0.11 18.65 -7.10
CA CYS A 142 -0.27 19.85 -7.85
C CYS A 142 0.87 20.83 -8.08
N ASP A 143 1.85 20.88 -7.18
CA ASP A 143 3.01 21.78 -7.31
C ASP A 143 4.04 21.27 -8.35
N LYS A 144 3.93 20.00 -8.78
CA LYS A 144 4.91 19.32 -9.65
C LYS A 144 4.31 18.80 -10.95
N PHE A 145 3.02 18.44 -10.93
CA PHE A 145 2.34 17.75 -12.02
C PHE A 145 0.96 18.37 -12.24
N GLU A 146 0.56 18.47 -13.51
CA GLU A 146 -0.78 18.93 -13.90
C GLU A 146 -1.89 18.02 -13.33
N LYS A 147 -1.59 16.72 -13.23
CA LYS A 147 -2.50 15.71 -12.70
C LYS A 147 -2.07 15.31 -11.29
N CYS A 148 -2.98 15.42 -10.33
CA CYS A 148 -2.76 14.99 -8.94
C CYS A 148 -3.70 13.81 -8.63
N PRO A 149 -3.17 12.58 -8.43
CA PRO A 149 -3.99 11.40 -8.12
C PRO A 149 -4.84 11.59 -6.87
N LEU A 150 -4.30 12.26 -5.84
CA LEU A 150 -5.01 12.57 -4.61
C LEU A 150 -6.24 13.45 -4.86
N LYS A 151 -6.07 14.55 -5.61
CA LYS A 151 -7.19 15.45 -5.98
C LYS A 151 -8.27 14.73 -6.78
N LYS A 152 -7.86 13.83 -7.68
CA LYS A 152 -8.78 13.08 -8.55
C LYS A 152 -9.62 12.06 -7.77
N LEU A 153 -9.00 11.34 -6.84
CA LEU A 153 -9.65 10.23 -6.13
C LEU A 153 -10.35 10.65 -4.84
N TYR A 154 -9.82 11.68 -4.17
CA TYR A 154 -10.25 12.15 -2.86
C TYR A 154 -10.25 13.69 -2.79
N PRO A 155 -11.03 14.38 -3.64
CA PRO A 155 -11.06 15.84 -3.70
C PRO A 155 -11.41 16.47 -2.34
N GLU A 156 -12.25 15.82 -1.54
CA GLU A 156 -12.66 16.27 -0.20
C GLU A 156 -11.52 16.29 0.82
N TYR A 157 -10.48 15.48 0.61
CA TYR A 157 -9.29 15.41 1.46
C TYR A 157 -8.08 16.18 0.89
N HIS A 158 -8.26 16.87 -0.24
CA HIS A 158 -7.19 17.58 -0.93
C HIS A 158 -7.01 19.05 -0.45
N ASN A 159 -7.83 19.53 0.47
CA ASN A 159 -7.74 20.90 0.97
C ASN A 159 -6.65 21.00 2.07
N PHE A 160 -5.38 21.07 1.64
CA PHE A 160 -4.20 21.25 2.49
C PHE A 160 -3.70 22.70 2.48
#